data_AF-A0A0F8B2G2-F1
#
_entry.id   AF-A0A0F8B2G2-F1
#
_cell.length_a   1.000
_cell.length_b   1.000
_cell.length_c   1.000
_cell.angle_alpha   90.00
_cell.angle_beta   90.00
_cell.angle_gamma   90.00
#
_symmetry.space_group_name_H-M   'P 1'
#
loop_
_entity.id
_entity.type
_entity.pdbx_description
1 polymer ?
#
loop_
_entity_poly.entity_id
_entity_poly.type
_entity_poly.pdbx_seq_one_letter_code
_entity_poly.pdbx_strand_id
1 'polypeptide(L)'
;MTSPSESAEPARRATREEMREARLPLAYRDSCAHLLIPLNRCRYDTYYLPWKCEDERHSYEKCQYLEFKKRVAKMDELRAAKDGARSYAALFAKSKRAA
;
A
#
# COMPACT_ATOMS: atom_id res chain seq x y z
N MET A 1 12.69 -0.79 31.60
CA MET A 1 11.68 -0.39 30.61
C MET A 1 12.34 -0.47 29.24
N THR A 2 12.43 -1.68 28.70
CA THR A 2 13.17 -1.95 27.46
C THR A 2 12.18 -1.93 26.32
N SER A 3 12.35 -0.98 25.40
CA SER A 3 11.76 -1.06 24.07
C SER A 3 12.36 -2.25 23.31
N PRO A 4 11.54 -2.93 22.51
CA PRO A 4 12.01 -3.37 21.21
C PRO A 4 11.12 -2.75 20.14
N SER A 5 11.72 -1.89 19.32
CA SER A 5 11.51 -1.84 17.88
C SER A 5 10.19 -2.43 17.36
N GLU A 6 9.29 -1.57 16.88
CA GLU A 6 8.15 -1.86 15.99
C GLU A 6 8.59 -2.42 14.61
N SER A 7 9.47 -3.41 14.59
CA SER A 7 9.70 -4.26 13.43
C SER A 7 8.71 -5.42 13.51
N ALA A 8 7.47 -5.14 13.12
CA ALA A 8 6.44 -6.15 12.92
C ALA A 8 7.00 -7.22 11.96
N GLU A 9 7.10 -8.47 12.44
CA GLU A 9 7.33 -9.62 11.59
C GLU A 9 6.38 -9.57 10.38
N PRO A 10 6.83 -9.97 9.18
CA PRO A 10 5.96 -9.93 8.02
C PRO A 10 4.82 -10.93 8.25
N ALA A 11 3.66 -10.43 8.66
CA ALA A 11 2.40 -11.14 8.56
C ALA A 11 2.37 -11.84 7.21
N ARG A 12 2.05 -13.14 7.21
CA ARG A 12 2.12 -14.02 6.04
C ARG A 12 1.57 -13.29 4.81
N ARG A 13 2.44 -13.00 3.84
CA ARG A 13 2.01 -12.40 2.58
C ARG A 13 1.19 -13.43 1.81
N ALA A 14 0.08 -12.98 1.23
CA ALA A 14 -0.74 -13.83 0.38
C ALA A 14 0.09 -14.30 -0.82
N THR A 15 0.03 -15.59 -1.12
CA THR A 15 0.68 -16.12 -2.33
C THR A 15 -0.07 -15.63 -3.57
N ARG A 16 0.60 -15.68 -4.71
CA ARG A 16 -0.02 -15.31 -6.00
C ARG A 16 -1.18 -16.23 -6.36
N GLU A 17 -1.15 -17.48 -5.91
CA GLU A 17 -2.22 -18.45 -6.12
C GLU A 17 -3.43 -18.15 -5.24
N GLU A 18 -3.21 -17.85 -3.96
CA GLU A 18 -4.28 -17.42 -3.03
C GLU A 18 -5.00 -16.17 -3.55
N MET A 19 -4.25 -15.17 -4.06
CA MET A 19 -4.84 -13.97 -4.66
C MET A 19 -5.62 -14.23 -5.95
N ARG A 20 -5.22 -15.25 -6.72
CA ARG A 20 -5.92 -15.67 -7.94
C ARG A 20 -7.23 -16.37 -7.58
N GLU A 21 -7.17 -17.28 -6.62
CA GLU A 21 -8.32 -18.05 -6.14
C GLU A 21 -9.39 -17.16 -5.51
N ALA A 22 -8.97 -16.19 -4.69
CA ALA A 22 -9.86 -15.17 -4.13
C ALA A 22 -10.30 -14.09 -5.16
N ARG A 23 -9.96 -14.26 -6.44
CA ARG A 23 -10.36 -13.40 -7.57
C ARG A 23 -10.13 -11.91 -7.33
N LEU A 24 -9.00 -11.55 -6.70
CA LEU A 24 -8.69 -10.14 -6.45
C LEU A 24 -8.39 -9.40 -7.79
N PRO A 25 -8.98 -8.20 -8.00
CA PRO A 25 -8.56 -7.31 -9.07
C PRO A 25 -7.09 -6.92 -8.95
N LEU A 26 -6.43 -6.65 -10.08
CA LEU A 26 -4.99 -6.35 -10.10
C LEU A 26 -4.58 -5.19 -9.18
N ALA A 27 -5.44 -4.18 -9.04
CA ALA A 27 -5.18 -3.01 -8.20
C ALA A 27 -5.03 -3.36 -6.70
N TYR A 28 -5.63 -4.45 -6.24
CA TYR A 28 -5.64 -4.86 -4.84
C TYR A 28 -4.68 -6.03 -4.54
N ARG A 29 -3.84 -6.41 -5.50
CA ARG A 29 -2.81 -7.45 -5.32
C ARG A 29 -1.52 -6.85 -4.76
N ASP A 30 -1.64 -6.14 -3.65
CA ASP A 30 -0.54 -5.47 -2.96
C ASP A 30 0.00 -6.30 -1.78
N SER A 31 0.93 -5.73 -1.03
CA SER A 31 1.47 -6.39 0.18
C SER A 31 0.42 -6.61 1.28
N CYS A 32 -0.73 -5.91 1.23
CA CYS A 32 -1.80 -5.98 2.21
C CYS A 32 -2.91 -6.98 1.83
N ALA A 33 -2.80 -7.65 0.68
CA ALA A 33 -3.81 -8.59 0.17
C ALA A 33 -4.16 -9.74 1.13
N HIS A 34 -3.24 -10.14 2.00
CA HIS A 34 -3.47 -11.16 3.04
C HIS A 34 -4.52 -10.78 4.08
N LEU A 35 -4.77 -9.47 4.29
CA LEU A 35 -5.84 -8.96 5.15
C LEU A 35 -7.14 -8.75 4.37
N LEU A 36 -7.05 -8.51 3.07
CA LEU A 36 -8.22 -8.28 2.22
C LEU A 36 -9.00 -9.57 1.92
N ILE A 37 -8.32 -10.70 1.76
CA ILE A 37 -8.95 -12.01 1.56
C ILE A 37 -9.93 -12.35 2.71
N PRO A 38 -9.52 -12.34 3.99
CA PRO A 38 -10.43 -12.62 5.10
C PRO A 38 -11.52 -11.54 5.26
N LEU A 39 -11.20 -10.26 5.01
CA LEU A 39 -12.21 -9.19 5.02
C LEU A 39 -13.31 -9.41 3.98
N ASN A 40 -12.95 -9.80 2.76
CA ASN A 40 -13.93 -10.09 1.71
C ASN A 40 -14.79 -11.30 2.08
N ARG A 41 -14.19 -12.34 2.67
CA ARG A 41 -14.95 -13.49 3.19
C ARG A 41 -15.96 -13.06 4.25
N CYS A 42 -15.54 -12.29 5.26
CA CYS A 42 -16.46 -11.76 6.28
C CYS A 42 -17.59 -10.94 5.67
N ARG A 43 -17.31 -10.10 4.67
CA ARG A 43 -18.31 -9.29 3.97
C ARG A 43 -19.36 -10.14 3.25
N TYR A 44 -18.94 -11.20 2.56
CA TYR A 44 -19.89 -12.11 1.92
C TYR A 44 -20.73 -12.88 2.95
N ASP A 45 -20.09 -13.42 4.00
CA ASP A 45 -20.76 -14.22 5.02
C ASP A 45 -21.78 -13.39 5.84
N THR A 46 -21.51 -12.09 6.02
CA THR A 46 -22.36 -11.17 6.78
C THR A 46 -23.22 -10.27 5.90
N TYR A 47 -23.32 -10.53 4.59
CA TYR A 47 -24.09 -9.69 3.65
C TYR A 47 -23.74 -8.18 3.72
N TYR A 48 -22.45 -7.87 3.90
CA TYR A 48 -21.91 -6.51 3.91
C TYR A 48 -22.48 -5.60 5.01
N LEU A 49 -22.86 -6.18 6.15
CA LEU A 49 -23.30 -5.39 7.31
C LEU A 49 -22.16 -4.48 7.81
N PRO A 50 -22.39 -3.17 7.97
CA PRO A 50 -21.31 -2.21 8.20
C PRO A 50 -20.60 -2.36 9.56
N TRP A 51 -21.23 -3.01 10.54
CA TRP A 51 -20.71 -3.15 11.92
C TRP A 51 -20.10 -4.53 12.24
N LYS A 52 -20.11 -5.51 11.32
CA LYS A 52 -19.70 -6.90 11.63
C LYS A 52 -18.23 -7.22 11.34
N CYS A 53 -17.60 -6.53 10.38
CA CYS A 53 -16.23 -6.80 9.94
C CYS A 53 -15.33 -5.57 10.17
N GLU A 54 -15.55 -4.82 11.26
CA GLU A 54 -14.84 -3.57 11.51
C GLU A 54 -13.36 -3.78 11.82
N ASP A 55 -13.02 -4.81 12.58
CA ASP A 55 -11.63 -5.09 12.97
C ASP A 55 -10.78 -5.48 11.75
N GLU A 56 -11.30 -6.35 10.88
CA GLU A 56 -10.63 -6.72 9.64
C GLU A 56 -10.54 -5.53 8.68
N ARG A 57 -11.58 -4.68 8.62
CA ARG A 57 -11.59 -3.45 7.81
C ARG A 57 -10.48 -2.50 8.28
N HIS A 58 -10.46 -2.16 9.56
CA HIS A 58 -9.48 -1.23 10.12
C HIS A 58 -8.06 -1.78 10.03
N SER A 59 -7.88 -3.09 10.20
CA SER A 59 -6.57 -3.73 10.02
C SER A 59 -6.05 -3.59 8.59
N TYR A 60 -6.90 -3.84 7.59
CA TYR A 60 -6.57 -3.66 6.18
C TYR A 60 -6.28 -2.19 5.83
N GLU A 61 -7.11 -1.25 6.30
CA GLU A 61 -6.93 0.19 6.08
C GLU A 61 -5.64 0.72 6.71
N LYS A 62 -5.31 0.27 7.92
CA LYS A 62 -4.04 0.60 8.59
C LYS A 62 -2.85 0.10 7.77
N CYS A 63 -2.91 -1.12 7.22
CA CYS A 63 -1.87 -1.65 6.35
C CYS A 63 -1.67 -0.77 5.11
N GLN A 64 -2.77 -0.40 4.43
CA GLN A 64 -2.74 0.46 3.25
C GLN A 64 -2.15 1.84 3.56
N TYR A 65 -2.52 2.43 4.69
CA TYR A 65 -1.99 3.72 5.11
C TYR A 65 -0.48 3.69 5.36
N LEU A 66 0.01 2.64 6.02
CA LEU A 66 1.44 2.46 6.27
C LEU A 66 2.22 2.24 4.97
N GLU A 67 1.67 1.47 4.03
CA GLU A 67 2.30 1.23 2.74
C GLU A 67 2.28 2.51 1.87
N PHE A 68 1.20 3.29 1.91
CA PHE A 68 1.15 4.61 1.28
C PHE A 68 2.24 5.55 1.83
N LYS A 69 2.43 5.61 3.14
CA LYS A 69 3.51 6.41 3.75
C LYS A 69 4.89 5.99 3.24
N LYS A 70 5.15 4.69 3.10
CA LYS A 70 6.40 4.17 2.53
C LYS A 70 6.59 4.64 1.08
N ARG A 71 5.53 4.64 0.27
CA ARG A 71 5.56 5.15 -1.10
C ARG A 71 5.82 6.65 -1.18
N VAL A 72 5.21 7.43 -0.29
CA VAL A 72 5.45 8.89 -0.19
C VAL A 72 6.91 9.17 0.18
N ALA A 73 7.44 8.50 1.20
CA ALA A 73 8.85 8.64 1.60
C ALA A 73 9.80 8.33 0.43
N LYS A 74 9.58 7.21 -0.28
CA LYS A 74 10.36 6.85 -1.47
C LYS A 74 10.24 7.89 -2.58
N MET A 75 9.05 8.47 -2.78
CA MET A 75 8.87 9.55 -3.76
C MET A 75 9.62 10.82 -3.38
N ASP A 76 9.70 11.15 -2.09
CA ASP A 76 10.43 12.33 -1.61
C ASP A 76 11.94 12.13 -1.71
N GLU A 77 12.45 10.93 -1.40
CA GLU A 77 13.84 10.54 -1.68
C GLU A 77 14.20 10.72 -3.16
N LEU A 78 13.35 10.22 -4.07
CA LEU A 78 13.56 10.35 -5.51
C LEU A 78 13.47 11.79 -6.00
N ARG A 79 12.65 12.63 -5.36
CA ARG A 79 12.55 14.06 -5.68
C ARG A 79 13.79 14.81 -5.23
N ALA A 80 14.29 14.53 -4.02
CA ALA A 80 15.52 15.12 -3.50
C ALA A 80 16.72 14.75 -4.39
N ALA A 81 16.83 13.48 -4.79
CA ALA A 81 17.89 13.01 -5.69
C ALA A 81 17.85 13.64 -7.10
N LYS A 82 16.71 14.21 -7.52
CA LYS A 82 16.51 14.84 -8.84
C LYS A 82 16.42 16.36 -8.78
N ASP A 83 16.91 17.01 -7.72
CA ASP A 83 16.79 18.47 -7.50
C ASP A 83 15.35 19.00 -7.65
N GLY A 84 14.34 18.22 -7.25
CA GLY A 84 12.94 18.64 -7.34
C GLY A 84 12.38 18.73 -8.76
N ALA A 85 13.04 18.16 -9.78
CA ALA A 85 12.50 18.08 -11.14
C ALA A 85 11.25 17.18 -11.18
N ARG A 86 10.07 17.80 -11.04
CA ARG A 86 8.77 17.11 -10.90
C ARG A 86 8.06 16.80 -12.23
N SER A 87 8.59 17.21 -13.38
CA SER A 87 7.96 16.95 -14.68
C SER A 87 8.90 17.08 -15.87
N TYR A 88 8.48 16.50 -16.99
CA TYR A 88 9.12 16.66 -18.30
C TYR A 88 9.27 18.15 -18.68
N ALA A 89 8.35 19.02 -18.24
CA ALA A 89 8.45 20.46 -18.44
C ALA A 89 9.63 21.12 -17.69
N ALA A 90 9.95 20.66 -16.47
CA ALA A 90 11.11 21.16 -15.72
C ALA A 90 12.45 20.72 -16.36
N LEU A 91 12.48 19.50 -16.93
CA LEU A 91 13.62 19.02 -17.73
C LEU A 91 13.79 19.82 -19.03
N PHE A 92 12.69 20.10 -19.75
CA PHE A 92 12.70 20.94 -20.96
C PHE A 92 13.16 22.38 -20.68
N ALA A 93 12.76 22.97 -19.55
CA ALA A 93 13.20 24.30 -19.15
C ALA A 93 14.70 24.37 -18.82
N LYS A 94 15.28 23.31 -18.24
CA LYS A 94 16.74 23.19 -18.04
C LYS A 94 17.48 23.07 -19.38
N SER A 95 16.97 22.27 -20.32
CA SER A 95 17.54 22.11 -21.66
C SER A 95 17.55 23.43 -22.47
N LYS A 96 16.47 24.22 -22.43
CA LYS A 96 16.40 25.52 -23.13
C LYS A 96 17.27 26.63 -22.54
N ARG A 97 17.76 26.49 -21.30
CA ARG A 97 18.71 27.45 -20.70
C ARG A 97 20.18 27.09 -20.95
N ALA A 98 20.45 25.90 -21.49
CA ALA A 98 21.79 25.40 -21.77
C ALA A 98 22.19 25.48 -23.26
N ALA A 99 21.32 26.04 -24.11
CA ALA A 99 21.57 26.37 -25.52
C ALA A 99 21.51 27.89 -25.68
#